data_AF-A0A6J6H8X2-F1
#
_entry.id   AF-A0A6J6H8X2-F1
#
_cell.length_a   1.000
_cell.length_b   1.000
_cell.length_c   1.000
_cell.angle_alpha   90.00
_cell.angle_beta   90.00
_cell.angle_gamma   90.00
#
_symmetry.space_group_name_H-M   'P 1'
#
loop_
_entity.id
_entity.type
_entity.pdbx_description
1 polymer ?
#
loop_
_entity_poly.entity_id
_entity_poly.type
_entity_poly.pdbx_seq_one_letter_code
_entity_poly.pdbx_strand_id
1 'polypeptide(L)'
;MCDLSDGLLVDVTRISEASGVGIKINLDHLNLSSLIEAGTTLAVNPMSWVLTSGEEHLFIATLPPSAALPEGALQIGEVVNGSGVEVLGEFSDMRTRIGSTSKDWQHFEK
;
A
#
# COMPACT_ATOMS: atom_id res chain seq x y z
N MET A 1 2.28 -1.44 -14.28
CA MET A 1 1.54 -0.24 -13.84
C MET A 1 0.07 -0.59 -13.83
N CYS A 2 -0.66 -0.15 -12.81
CA CYS A 2 -2.13 -0.20 -12.75
C CYS A 2 -2.66 1.05 -12.03
N ASP A 3 -3.95 1.30 -12.14
CA ASP A 3 -4.66 2.18 -11.23
C ASP A 3 -4.75 1.58 -9.82
N LEU A 4 -4.89 2.45 -8.82
CA LEU A 4 -5.10 2.08 -7.42
C LEU A 4 -6.59 2.26 -7.11
N SER A 5 -7.31 1.14 -7.04
CA SER A 5 -8.79 1.11 -6.98
C SER A 5 -9.38 -0.03 -6.13
N ASP A 6 -8.61 -1.05 -5.76
CA ASP A 6 -9.06 -2.02 -4.75
C ASP A 6 -8.22 -1.95 -3.47
N GLY A 7 -7.31 -0.98 -3.45
CA GLY A 7 -6.43 -0.62 -2.36
C GLY A 7 -5.01 -1.15 -2.52
N LEU A 8 -4.09 -0.47 -1.83
CA LEU A 8 -2.66 -0.62 -2.07
C LEU A 8 -2.18 -2.07 -2.00
N LEU A 9 -2.62 -2.82 -0.99
CA LEU A 9 -2.21 -4.22 -0.87
C LEU A 9 -2.74 -5.09 -2.01
N VAL A 10 -4.01 -4.91 -2.37
CA VAL A 10 -4.67 -5.74 -3.39
C VAL A 10 -3.99 -5.50 -4.74
N ASP A 11 -3.83 -4.24 -5.13
CA ASP A 11 -3.29 -3.90 -6.44
C ASP A 11 -1.79 -4.19 -6.55
N VAL A 12 -1.01 -3.98 -5.47
CA VAL A 12 0.41 -4.39 -5.46
C VAL A 12 0.57 -5.90 -5.44
N THR A 13 -0.30 -6.64 -4.75
CA THR A 13 -0.29 -8.11 -4.76
C THR A 13 -0.53 -8.63 -6.18
N ARG A 14 -1.50 -8.06 -6.90
CA ARG A 14 -1.75 -8.41 -8.31
C ARG A 14 -0.52 -8.15 -9.20
N ILE A 15 0.18 -7.03 -9.00
CA ILE A 15 1.44 -6.76 -9.72
C ILE A 15 2.50 -7.82 -9.39
N SER A 16 2.68 -8.14 -8.11
CA SER A 16 3.65 -9.15 -7.64
C SER A 16 3.36 -10.52 -8.25
N GLU A 17 2.11 -10.99 -8.19
CA GLU A 17 1.69 -12.28 -8.71
C GLU A 17 1.81 -12.37 -10.23
N ALA A 18 1.31 -11.37 -10.95
CA ALA A 18 1.35 -11.36 -12.42
C ALA A 18 2.79 -11.26 -12.96
N SER A 19 3.70 -10.67 -12.20
CA SER A 19 5.11 -10.47 -12.61
C SER A 19 6.07 -11.53 -12.05
N GLY A 20 5.66 -12.34 -11.07
CA GLY A 20 6.52 -13.32 -10.41
C GLY A 20 7.68 -12.70 -9.63
N VAL A 21 7.43 -11.58 -8.93
CA VAL A 21 8.44 -10.83 -8.17
C VAL A 21 7.98 -10.52 -6.74
N GLY A 22 8.91 -10.28 -5.83
CA GLY A 22 8.60 -9.73 -4.51
C GLY A 22 8.50 -8.20 -4.57
N ILE A 23 7.69 -7.60 -3.71
CA ILE A 23 7.58 -6.14 -3.60
C ILE A 23 7.67 -5.74 -2.12
N LYS A 24 8.53 -4.77 -1.83
CA LYS A 24 8.65 -4.16 -0.50
C LYS A 24 8.14 -2.73 -0.56
N ILE A 25 7.17 -2.41 0.27
CA ILE A 25 6.61 -1.05 0.43
C ILE A 25 7.14 -0.47 1.73
N ASN A 26 7.68 0.74 1.71
CA ASN A 26 8.06 1.49 2.90
C ASN A 26 7.09 2.66 3.11
N LEU A 27 6.27 2.57 4.15
CA LEU A 27 5.29 3.58 4.49
C LEU A 27 5.90 4.88 5.02
N ASP A 28 7.13 4.83 5.51
CA ASP A 28 7.84 6.03 5.98
C ASP A 28 8.14 7.00 4.84
N HIS A 29 8.02 6.56 3.59
CA HIS A 29 8.14 7.43 2.41
C HIS A 29 6.87 8.25 2.15
N LEU A 30 5.74 7.93 2.79
CA LEU A 30 4.48 8.64 2.67
C LEU A 30 4.35 9.70 3.77
N ASN A 31 3.84 10.90 3.42
CA ASN A 31 3.40 11.85 4.42
C ASN A 31 1.99 11.49 4.93
N LEU A 32 1.93 10.76 6.03
CA LEU A 32 0.67 10.28 6.62
C LEU A 32 0.17 11.14 7.81
N SER A 33 0.81 12.27 8.10
CA SER A 33 0.55 13.07 9.30
C SER A 33 -0.92 13.47 9.48
N SER A 34 -1.58 13.93 8.41
CA SER A 34 -3.00 14.30 8.43
C SER A 34 -3.93 13.11 8.66
N LEU A 35 -3.63 11.96 8.05
CA LEU A 35 -4.38 10.72 8.28
C LEU A 35 -4.21 10.23 9.71
N ILE A 36 -3.01 10.36 10.29
CA ILE A 36 -2.73 9.99 11.68
C ILE A 36 -3.54 10.86 12.65
N GLU A 37 -3.59 12.18 12.42
CA GLU A 37 -4.41 13.09 13.22
C GLU A 37 -5.91 12.73 13.15
N ALA A 38 -6.41 12.44 11.94
CA ALA A 38 -7.79 12.02 11.73
C ALA A 38 -8.09 10.67 12.41
N GLY A 39 -7.22 9.68 12.25
CA GLY A 39 -7.35 8.36 12.89
C GLY A 39 -7.36 8.46 14.42
N THR A 40 -6.50 9.31 14.98
CA THR A 40 -6.46 9.61 16.42
C THR A 40 -7.78 10.22 16.89
N THR A 41 -8.30 11.21 16.16
CA THR A 41 -9.56 11.89 16.48
C THR A 41 -10.76 10.94 16.43
N LEU A 42 -10.77 10.02 15.47
CA LEU A 42 -11.85 9.05 15.26
C LEU A 42 -11.67 7.74 16.05
N ALA A 43 -10.57 7.59 16.81
CA ALA A 43 -10.21 6.37 17.51
C ALA A 43 -10.16 5.12 16.59
N VAL A 44 -9.64 5.28 15.38
CA VAL A 44 -9.46 4.22 14.38
C VAL A 44 -8.00 4.13 13.93
N ASN A 45 -7.59 2.95 13.47
CA ASN A 45 -6.25 2.79 12.89
C ASN A 45 -6.21 3.39 11.48
N PRO A 46 -5.47 4.49 11.23
CA PRO A 46 -5.40 5.11 9.92
C PRO A 46 -4.74 4.21 8.86
N MET A 47 -3.99 3.19 9.28
CA MET A 47 -3.33 2.28 8.36
C MET A 47 -4.28 1.38 7.59
N SER A 48 -5.49 1.12 8.11
CA SER A 48 -6.48 0.40 7.32
C SER A 48 -6.94 1.23 6.12
N TRP A 49 -7.00 2.56 6.23
CA TRP A 49 -7.28 3.41 5.07
C TRP A 49 -6.15 3.28 4.06
N VAL A 50 -4.92 3.61 4.45
CA VAL A 50 -3.77 3.61 3.51
C VAL A 50 -3.58 2.27 2.78
N LEU A 51 -3.80 1.15 3.47
CA LEU A 51 -3.47 -0.17 2.94
C LEU A 51 -4.64 -0.84 2.21
N THR A 52 -5.89 -0.53 2.57
CA THR A 52 -7.05 -1.30 2.12
C THR A 52 -8.24 -0.46 1.66
N SER A 53 -8.19 0.88 1.68
CA SER A 53 -9.18 1.67 0.93
C SER A 53 -8.87 1.62 -0.56
N GLY A 54 -9.89 1.69 -1.42
CA GLY A 54 -9.78 1.48 -2.86
C GLY A 54 -10.33 2.62 -3.71
N GLU A 55 -10.30 3.87 -3.26
CA GLU A 55 -10.91 4.97 -4.03
C GLU A 55 -9.95 6.15 -4.19
N GLU A 56 -8.65 5.88 -4.17
CA GLU A 56 -7.63 6.92 -4.24
C GLU A 56 -7.48 7.44 -5.68
N HIS A 57 -7.87 6.65 -6.69
CA HIS A 57 -7.74 6.95 -8.12
C HIS A 57 -6.33 7.44 -8.50
N LEU A 58 -5.32 6.90 -7.83
CA LEU A 58 -3.91 7.12 -8.12
C LEU A 58 -3.38 6.05 -9.08
N PHE A 59 -2.15 6.21 -9.55
CA PHE A 59 -1.43 5.18 -10.30
C PHE A 59 -0.31 4.59 -9.47
N ILE A 60 -0.08 3.28 -9.62
CA ILE A 60 1.10 2.60 -9.10
C ILE A 60 1.89 1.95 -10.24
N ALA A 61 3.20 2.19 -10.24
CA ALA A 61 4.11 1.73 -11.28
C ALA A 61 5.43 1.27 -10.69
N THR A 62 6.10 0.36 -11.41
CA THR A 62 7.48 -0.04 -11.16
C THR A 62 8.35 0.55 -12.27
N LEU A 63 9.51 1.08 -11.91
CA LEU A 63 10.49 1.62 -12.83
C LEU A 63 11.87 1.01 -12.54
N PRO A 64 12.75 0.86 -13.55
CA PRO A 64 14.13 0.47 -13.29
C PRO A 64 14.82 1.54 -12.42
N PRO A 65 15.80 1.18 -11.58
CA PRO A 65 16.45 2.11 -10.65
C PRO A 65 17.12 3.34 -11.30
N SER A 66 17.44 3.25 -12.59
CA SER A 66 18.06 4.33 -13.37
C SER A 66 17.06 5.27 -14.06
N ALA A 67 15.75 4.97 -14.00
CA ALA A 67 14.74 5.83 -14.60
C ALA A 67 14.51 7.07 -13.74
N ALA A 68 14.36 8.23 -14.40
CA ALA A 68 13.86 9.42 -13.75
C ALA A 68 12.39 9.20 -13.34
N LEU A 69 12.03 9.64 -12.14
CA LEU A 69 10.64 9.62 -11.70
C LEU A 69 9.85 10.71 -12.45
N PRO A 70 8.62 10.40 -12.91
CA PRO A 70 7.71 11.42 -13.41
C PRO A 70 7.47 12.52 -12.38
N GLU A 71 7.18 13.73 -12.84
CA GLU A 71 6.81 14.84 -11.96
C GLU A 71 5.59 14.46 -11.10
N GLY A 72 5.66 14.73 -9.79
CA GLY A 72 4.63 14.38 -8.83
C GLY A 72 4.58 12.91 -8.41
N ALA A 73 5.42 12.04 -8.99
CA ALA A 73 5.54 10.66 -8.54
C ALA A 73 6.37 10.55 -7.26
N LEU A 74 6.01 9.58 -6.42
CA LEU A 74 6.71 9.27 -5.17
C LEU A 74 7.17 7.82 -5.19
N GLN A 75 8.44 7.59 -4.89
CA GLN A 75 8.94 6.24 -4.70
C GLN A 75 8.58 5.73 -3.30
N ILE A 76 7.74 4.70 -3.24
CA ILE A 76 7.24 4.12 -1.99
C ILE A 76 7.84 2.75 -1.65
N GLY A 77 8.81 2.27 -2.43
CA GLY A 77 9.30 0.90 -2.27
C GLY A 77 10.24 0.44 -3.37
N GLU A 78 10.42 -0.88 -3.43
CA GLU A 78 11.29 -1.57 -4.37
C GLU A 78 10.71 -2.93 -4.81
N VAL A 79 11.10 -3.34 -6.02
CA VAL A 79 10.87 -4.70 -6.53
C VAL A 79 12.10 -5.54 -6.21
N VAL A 80 11.88 -6.73 -5.66
CA VAL A 80 12.93 -7.67 -5.26
C VAL A 80 12.72 -9.04 -5.90
N ASN A 81 13.78 -9.85 -5.96
CA ASN A 81 13.63 -11.25 -6.34
C ASN A 81 12.83 -12.02 -5.28
N GLY A 82 11.95 -12.92 -5.70
CA GLY A 82 11.04 -13.67 -4.83
C GLY A 82 9.58 -13.48 -5.22
N SER A 83 8.69 -13.51 -4.22
CA SER A 83 7.23 -13.42 -4.41
C SER A 83 6.57 -12.80 -3.18
N GLY A 84 5.40 -12.20 -3.36
CA GLY A 84 4.61 -11.63 -2.27
C GLY A 84 4.94 -10.17 -1.98
N VAL A 85 4.19 -9.60 -1.03
CA VAL A 85 4.27 -8.19 -0.67
C VAL A 85 4.62 -8.05 0.81
N GLU A 86 5.65 -7.27 1.10
CA GLU A 86 6.07 -6.91 2.45
C GLU A 86 5.84 -5.41 2.68
N VAL A 87 5.29 -5.05 3.84
CA VAL A 87 5.07 -3.65 4.24
C VAL A 87 5.97 -3.33 5.42
N LEU A 88 6.82 -2.32 5.24
CA LEU A 88 7.82 -1.83 6.17
C LEU A 88 7.46 -0.41 6.65
N GLY A 89 8.15 0.03 7.70
CA GLY A 89 8.04 1.37 8.28
C GLY A 89 7.53 1.36 9.72
N GLU A 90 7.66 2.47 10.44
CA GLU A 90 7.22 2.57 11.85
C GLU A 90 5.74 2.23 12.02
N PHE A 91 4.95 2.42 10.95
CA PHE A 91 3.53 2.17 10.91
C PHE A 91 3.13 0.73 10.55
N SER A 92 4.07 -0.13 10.12
CA SER A 92 3.76 -1.53 9.77
C SER A 92 3.37 -2.37 11.00
N ASP A 93 3.96 -2.07 12.16
CA ASP A 93 3.70 -2.76 13.43
C ASP A 93 2.35 -2.42 14.08
N MET A 94 1.64 -1.39 13.61
CA MET A 94 0.30 -1.04 14.11
C MET A 94 -0.75 -2.11 13.79
N ARG A 95 -0.50 -3.01 12.83
CA ARG A 95 -1.34 -4.19 12.58
C ARG A 95 -1.44 -5.14 13.78
N THR A 96 -0.43 -5.17 14.64
CA THR A 96 -0.31 -6.18 15.69
C THR A 96 -1.10 -5.82 16.96
N ARG A 97 -1.57 -4.57 17.10
CA ARG A 97 -2.23 -4.10 18.35
C ARG A 97 -3.75 -3.93 18.27
N ILE A 98 -4.32 -3.86 17.08
CA ILE A 98 -5.77 -3.78 16.90
C ILE A 98 -6.13 -4.90 15.93
N GLY A 99 -6.75 -5.97 16.44
CA GLY A 99 -7.07 -7.17 15.68
C GLY A 99 -7.70 -6.83 14.33
N SER A 100 -6.95 -7.04 13.25
CA SER A 100 -7.35 -6.66 11.90
C SER A 100 -8.27 -7.74 11.34
N THR A 101 -9.58 -7.52 11.46
CA THR A 101 -10.60 -8.21 10.64
C THR A 101 -11.02 -7.36 9.45
N SER A 102 -10.09 -6.63 8.82
CA SER A 102 -10.43 -5.90 7.58
C SER A 102 -10.54 -6.89 6.43
N LYS A 103 -11.77 -7.17 6.00
CA LYS A 103 -12.06 -7.80 4.71
C LYS A 103 -11.53 -6.88 3.61
N ASP A 104 -10.70 -7.39 2.72
CA ASP A 104 -10.33 -6.69 1.49
C ASP A 104 -11.58 -6.47 0.62
N TRP A 105 -11.57 -5.41 -0.20
CA TRP A 105 -12.72 -5.10 -1.04
C TRP A 105 -12.93 -6.19 -2.09
N GLN A 106 -14.18 -6.63 -2.24
CA GLN A 106 -14.61 -7.56 -3.27
C GLN A 106 -16.10 -7.32 -3.55
N HIS A 107 -16.49 -7.41 -4.83
CA HIS A 107 -17.89 -7.23 -5.22
C HIS A 107 -18.84 -8.25 -4.56
N PHE A 108 -18.36 -9.48 -4.34
CA PHE A 108 -19.14 -10.57 -3.76
C PHE A 108 -18.31 -11.31 -2.72
N GLU A 109 -18.93 -11.66 -1.59
CA GLU A 109 -18.33 -12.59 -0.64
C GLU A 109 -18.43 -14.01 -1.21
N LYS A 110 -17.32 -14.75 -1.17
CA LYS A 110 -17.30 -16.19 -1.48
C LYS A 110 -17.96 -16.99 -0.36
#